data_AF-A0A8K0Y453-F1
#
_entry.id   AF-A0A8K0Y453-F1
#
_cell.length_a   1.000
_cell.length_b   1.000
_cell.length_c   1.000
_cell.angle_alpha   90.00
_cell.angle_beta   90.00
_cell.angle_gamma   90.00
#
_symmetry.space_group_name_H-M   'P 1'
#
loop_
_entity.id
_entity.type
_entity.pdbx_description
1 polymer ?
#
loop_
_entity_poly.entity_id
_entity_poly.type
_entity_poly.pdbx_seq_one_letter_code
_entity_poly.pdbx_strand_id
1 'polypeptide(L)'
;MSQLIEAEYDEFLEDIKNRLQKIEPELAMQAMYYERKFTDIEPHAEIVVEYAHVVDLDKKRFGLEKYGFEMAKEDDCKLRVVGLMTLNTIYEISKDTDVKKISGTISCASY
;
A
#
# COMPACT_ATOMS: atom_id res chain seq x y z
N MET A 1 -21.95 -10.97 -16.97
CA MET A 1 -20.83 -11.63 -16.28
C MET A 1 -21.36 -12.88 -15.60
N SER A 2 -20.61 -13.96 -15.49
CA SER A 2 -21.09 -15.18 -14.81
C SER A 2 -20.97 -14.97 -13.29
N GLN A 3 -22.05 -15.21 -12.54
CA GLN A 3 -22.04 -15.11 -11.06
C GLN A 3 -20.95 -15.98 -10.41
N LEU A 4 -20.55 -17.07 -11.07
CA LEU A 4 -19.44 -17.92 -10.63
C LEU A 4 -18.09 -17.18 -10.66
N ILE A 5 -17.85 -16.37 -11.69
CA ILE A 5 -16.59 -15.61 -11.83
C ILE A 5 -16.52 -14.51 -10.76
N GLU A 6 -17.66 -13.88 -10.45
CA GLU A 6 -17.74 -12.89 -9.37
C GLU A 6 -17.47 -13.52 -8.00
N ALA A 7 -18.01 -14.72 -7.74
CA ALA A 7 -17.73 -15.46 -6.51
C ALA A 7 -16.24 -15.86 -6.36
N GLU A 8 -15.62 -16.36 -7.43
CA GLU A 8 -14.18 -16.68 -7.43
C GLU A 8 -13.31 -15.44 -7.19
N TYR A 9 -13.72 -14.29 -7.72
CA TYR A 9 -13.04 -13.02 -7.49
C TYR A 9 -13.15 -12.57 -6.04
N ASP A 10 -14.34 -12.66 -5.43
CA ASP A 10 -14.55 -12.31 -4.02
C ASP A 10 -13.73 -13.19 -3.07
N GLU A 11 -13.71 -14.52 -3.32
CA GLU A 11 -12.87 -15.46 -2.56
C GLU A 11 -11.38 -15.11 -2.66
N PHE A 12 -10.91 -14.74 -3.85
CA PHE A 12 -9.54 -14.32 -4.06
C PHE A 12 -9.18 -13.03 -3.30
N LEU A 13 -10.08 -12.04 -3.28
CA LEU A 13 -9.88 -10.82 -2.51
C LEU A 13 -9.83 -11.09 -1.00
N GLU A 14 -10.68 -11.98 -0.51
CA GLU A 14 -10.69 -12.39 0.89
C GLU A 14 -9.38 -13.10 1.28
N ASP A 15 -8.86 -13.96 0.42
CA ASP A 15 -7.57 -14.62 0.61
C ASP A 15 -6.40 -13.62 0.70
N ILE A 16 -6.37 -12.62 -0.19
CA ILE A 16 -5.36 -11.55 -0.13
C ILE A 16 -5.49 -10.78 1.18
N LYS A 17 -6.72 -10.38 1.54
CA LYS A 17 -6.99 -9.65 2.78
C LYS A 17 -6.51 -10.43 4.01
N ASN A 18 -6.73 -11.73 4.06
CA ASN A 18 -6.30 -12.58 5.18
C ASN A 18 -4.77 -12.68 5.28
N ARG A 19 -4.06 -12.65 4.14
CA ARG A 19 -2.59 -12.74 4.08
C ARG A 19 -1.89 -11.43 4.37
N LEU A 20 -2.41 -10.31 3.85
CA LEU A 20 -1.77 -9.00 3.93
C LEU A 20 -2.38 -8.08 5.01
N GLN A 21 -3.52 -8.46 5.57
CA GLN A 21 -4.24 -7.90 6.73
C GLN A 21 -4.49 -6.39 6.68
N LYS A 22 -3.44 -5.60 6.82
CA LYS A 22 -3.47 -4.14 6.89
C LYS A 22 -3.45 -3.50 5.50
N ILE A 23 -3.11 -4.22 4.44
CA ILE A 23 -3.04 -3.67 3.08
C ILE A 23 -4.35 -3.96 2.36
N GLU A 24 -4.92 -2.95 1.70
CA GLU A 24 -6.09 -3.15 0.83
C GLU A 24 -5.79 -4.15 -0.29
N PRO A 25 -6.65 -5.17 -0.49
CA PRO A 25 -6.45 -6.17 -1.53
C PRO A 25 -6.25 -5.56 -2.93
N GLU A 26 -7.00 -4.52 -3.26
CA GLU A 26 -6.91 -3.82 -4.55
C GLU A 26 -5.53 -3.19 -4.76
N LEU A 27 -4.99 -2.52 -3.74
CA LEU A 27 -3.65 -1.95 -3.77
C LEU A 27 -2.59 -3.05 -3.99
N ALA A 28 -2.71 -4.16 -3.27
CA ALA A 28 -1.79 -5.28 -3.40
C ALA A 28 -1.84 -5.92 -4.80
N MET A 29 -3.03 -6.09 -5.36
CA MET A 29 -3.21 -6.59 -6.73
C MET A 29 -2.58 -5.65 -7.76
N GLN A 30 -2.80 -4.34 -7.63
CA GLN A 30 -2.20 -3.38 -8.54
C GLN A 30 -0.67 -3.41 -8.46
N ALA A 31 -0.10 -3.49 -7.26
CA ALA A 31 1.35 -3.59 -7.07
C ALA A 31 1.92 -4.85 -7.74
N MET A 32 1.30 -6.01 -7.48
CA MET A 32 1.70 -7.28 -8.12
C MET A 32 1.58 -7.22 -9.65
N TYR A 33 0.52 -6.58 -10.18
CA TYR A 33 0.34 -6.44 -11.61
C TYR A 33 1.46 -5.62 -12.24
N TYR A 34 1.77 -4.45 -11.68
CA TYR A 34 2.78 -3.56 -12.24
C TYR A 34 4.20 -4.10 -12.09
N GLU A 35 4.54 -4.73 -10.96
CA GLU A 35 5.84 -5.40 -10.77
C GLU A 35 6.07 -6.55 -11.75
N ARG A 36 5.02 -7.31 -12.06
CA ARG A 36 5.11 -8.40 -13.06
C ARG A 36 5.24 -7.88 -14.48
N LYS A 37 4.66 -6.71 -14.75
CA LYS A 37 4.65 -6.09 -16.08
C LYS A 37 5.94 -5.32 -16.37
N PHE A 38 6.51 -4.68 -15.35
CA PHE A 38 7.72 -3.87 -15.44
C PHE A 38 8.72 -4.39 -14.40
N THR A 39 9.61 -5.28 -14.84
CA THR A 39 10.57 -5.95 -13.94
C THR A 39 11.85 -5.15 -13.71
N ASP A 40 12.04 -4.09 -14.50
CA ASP A 40 13.21 -3.23 -14.52
C ASP A 40 13.05 -1.97 -13.67
N ILE A 41 11.83 -1.63 -13.28
CA ILE A 41 11.51 -0.42 -12.51
C ILE A 41 10.46 -0.71 -11.44
N GLU A 42 10.65 -0.16 -10.25
CA GLU A 42 9.63 -0.18 -9.20
C GLU A 42 8.43 0.69 -9.61
N PRO A 43 7.19 0.28 -9.32
CA PRO A 43 6.04 1.06 -9.73
C PRO A 43 5.88 2.31 -8.86
N HIS A 44 5.28 3.35 -9.44
CA HIS A 44 4.90 4.54 -8.69
C HIS A 44 3.66 4.22 -7.85
N ALA A 45 3.72 4.51 -6.56
CA ALA A 45 2.57 4.39 -5.68
C ALA A 45 2.28 5.71 -4.96
N GLU A 46 0.99 5.95 -4.77
CA GLU A 46 0.46 6.95 -3.87
C GLU A 46 -0.40 6.22 -2.84
N ILE A 47 0.12 6.09 -1.62
CA ILE A 47 -0.53 5.37 -0.53
C ILE A 47 -0.86 6.30 0.63
N VAL A 48 -1.88 5.93 1.37
CA VAL A 48 -2.25 6.54 2.66
C VAL A 48 -2.08 5.48 3.73
N VAL A 49 -1.23 5.79 4.70
CA VAL A 49 -1.01 4.98 5.91
C VAL A 49 -1.91 5.54 7.01
N GLU A 50 -2.93 4.78 7.38
CA GLU A 50 -3.83 5.09 8.49
C GLU A 50 -3.33 4.40 9.77
N TYR A 51 -3.11 5.19 10.82
CA TYR A 51 -2.71 4.71 12.13
C TYR A 51 -3.93 4.48 13.04
N ALA A 52 -3.83 3.51 13.96
CA ALA A 52 -4.92 3.08 14.83
C ALA A 52 -5.34 4.15 15.86
N HIS A 53 -4.41 5.03 16.23
CA HIS A 53 -4.60 6.11 17.19
C HIS A 53 -3.74 7.31 16.78
N VAL A 54 -3.91 8.45 17.45
CA VAL A 54 -3.07 9.63 17.24
C VAL A 54 -1.63 9.27 17.60
N VAL A 55 -0.74 9.37 16.61
CA VAL A 55 0.69 9.06 16.75
C VAL A 55 1.53 10.28 16.44
N ASP A 56 2.79 10.26 16.88
CA ASP A 56 3.79 11.23 16.45
C ASP A 56 4.14 10.97 14.97
N LEU A 57 3.44 11.68 14.08
CA LEU A 57 3.60 11.53 12.63
C LEU A 57 4.96 12.03 12.13
N ASP A 58 5.62 12.95 12.83
CA ASP A 58 6.98 13.37 12.47
C ASP A 58 7.97 12.23 12.71
N LYS A 59 7.82 11.50 13.83
CA LYS A 59 8.60 10.28 14.09
C LYS A 59 8.34 9.18 13.05
N LYS A 60 7.07 8.98 12.66
CA LYS A 60 6.72 8.02 11.60
C LYS A 60 7.33 8.42 10.26
N ARG A 61 7.23 9.70 9.89
CA ARG A 61 7.85 10.25 8.67
C ARG A 61 9.35 10.00 8.67
N PHE A 62 10.05 10.31 9.76
CA PHE A 62 11.50 10.09 9.89
C PHE A 62 11.89 8.62 9.68
N GLY A 63 11.08 7.67 10.17
CA GLY A 63 11.31 6.24 9.94
C GLY A 63 11.20 5.81 8.47
N LEU A 64 10.50 6.58 7.65
CA LEU A 64 10.26 6.34 6.23
C LEU A 64 11.19 7.15 5.30
N GLU A 65 11.91 8.15 5.81
CA GLU A 65 12.83 8.98 5.01
C GLU A 65 13.90 8.16 4.28
N LYS A 66 14.30 7.02 4.86
CA LYS A 66 15.27 6.09 4.25
C LYS A 66 14.84 5.56 2.87
N TYR A 67 13.55 5.61 2.55
CA TYR A 67 13.02 5.17 1.26
C TYR A 67 12.94 6.29 0.21
N GLY A 68 13.24 7.55 0.59
CA GLY A 68 13.19 8.68 -0.34
C GLY A 68 11.77 9.07 -0.78
N PHE A 69 10.75 8.73 0.00
CA PHE A 69 9.36 9.07 -0.31
C PHE A 69 9.05 10.54 -0.07
N GLU A 70 8.16 11.08 -0.91
CA GLU A 70 7.46 12.32 -0.61
C GLU A 70 6.32 12.02 0.36
N MET A 71 6.27 12.75 1.47
CA MET A 71 5.33 12.46 2.56
C MET A 71 4.60 13.71 3.01
N ALA A 72 3.28 13.61 3.12
CA ALA A 72 2.43 14.69 3.58
C ALA A 72 1.47 14.19 4.67
N LYS A 73 1.35 14.94 5.76
CA LYS A 73 0.33 14.71 6.77
C LYS A 73 -1.03 15.08 6.17
N GLU A 74 -1.95 14.13 6.11
CA GLU A 74 -3.35 14.42 5.74
C GLU A 74 -4.18 14.82 6.96
N ASP A 75 -3.94 14.15 8.09
CA ASP A 75 -4.61 14.37 9.37
C ASP A 75 -3.75 13.80 10.51
N ASP A 76 -4.18 13.92 11.76
CA ASP A 76 -3.46 13.44 12.96
C ASP A 76 -3.19 11.93 13.01
N CYS A 77 -3.92 11.14 12.21
CA CYS A 77 -3.75 9.68 12.10
C CYS A 77 -3.43 9.20 10.68
N LYS A 78 -3.16 10.10 9.73
CA LYS A 78 -3.00 9.73 8.32
C LYS A 78 -1.78 10.39 7.69
N LEU A 79 -0.93 9.56 7.10
CA LEU A 79 0.24 9.98 6.35
C LEU A 79 0.09 9.54 4.89
N ARG A 80 0.03 10.51 3.97
CA ARG A 80 0.18 10.25 2.54
C ARG A 80 1.66 10.04 2.23
N VAL A 81 1.97 9.00 1.48
CA VAL A 81 3.32 8.59 1.08
C VAL A 81 3.30 8.35 -0.42
N VAL A 82 4.17 9.03 -1.14
CA VAL A 82 4.27 8.98 -2.60
C VAL A 82 5.70 8.64 -2.99
N GLY A 83 5.87 7.71 -3.93
CA GLY A 83 7.18 7.34 -4.44
C GLY A 83 7.19 6.02 -5.19
N LEU A 84 8.39 5.57 -5.56
CA LEU A 84 8.59 4.26 -6.14
C LEU A 84 8.58 3.22 -5.02
N MET A 85 7.68 2.24 -5.07
CA MET A 85 7.62 1.21 -4.04
C MET A 85 7.03 -0.10 -4.55
N THR A 86 7.63 -1.18 -4.10
CA THR A 86 7.12 -2.53 -4.30
C THR A 86 6.06 -2.90 -3.25
N LEU A 87 5.27 -3.94 -3.52
CA LEU A 87 4.41 -4.60 -2.55
C LEU A 87 5.20 -5.03 -1.31
N ASN A 88 6.45 -5.46 -1.48
CA ASN A 88 7.30 -5.81 -0.36
C ASN A 88 7.60 -4.57 0.52
N THR A 89 7.89 -3.42 -0.09
CA THR A 89 8.07 -2.17 0.65
C THR A 89 6.80 -1.75 1.38
N ILE A 90 5.64 -1.82 0.72
CA ILE A 90 4.32 -1.57 1.35
C ILE A 90 4.08 -2.54 2.52
N TYR A 91 4.47 -3.81 2.35
CA TYR A 91 4.38 -4.82 3.39
C TYR A 91 5.27 -4.53 4.60
N GLU A 92 6.50 -4.07 4.40
CA GLU A 92 7.36 -3.64 5.51
C GLU A 92 6.76 -2.45 6.28
N ILE A 93 6.15 -1.47 5.59
CA ILE A 93 5.45 -0.36 6.24
C ILE A 93 4.29 -0.88 7.10
N SER A 94 3.56 -1.88 6.60
CA SER A 94 2.42 -2.47 7.31
C SER A 94 2.81 -3.17 8.63
N LYS A 95 4.07 -3.57 8.79
CA LYS A 95 4.55 -4.22 10.02
C LYS A 95 4.63 -3.28 11.22
N ASP A 96 4.61 -1.97 11.00
CA ASP A 96 4.49 -1.00 12.07
C ASP A 96 3.21 -1.29 12.88
N THR A 97 3.37 -1.46 14.20
CA THR A 97 2.29 -1.88 15.12
C THR A 97 1.17 -0.86 15.19
N ASP A 98 1.47 0.40 14.94
CA ASP A 98 0.48 1.47 15.00
C ASP A 98 -0.31 1.60 13.69
N VAL A 99 0.15 0.98 12.60
CA VAL A 99 -0.56 0.97 11.33
C VAL A 99 -1.80 0.09 11.45
N LYS A 100 -2.95 0.72 11.16
CA LYS A 100 -4.26 0.09 11.09
C LYS A 100 -4.57 -0.37 9.67
N LYS A 101 -4.28 0.47 8.68
CA LYS A 101 -4.64 0.22 7.28
C LYS A 101 -3.71 0.97 6.33
N ILE A 102 -3.44 0.38 5.17
CA ILE A 102 -2.77 1.00 4.04
C ILE A 102 -3.68 0.87 2.82
N SER A 103 -4.01 2.00 2.22
CA SER A 103 -4.86 2.14 1.04
C SER A 103 -4.16 3.01 0.00
N GLY A 104 -4.55 2.95 -1.27
CA GLY A 104 -3.95 3.84 -2.27
C GLY A 104 -4.09 3.34 -3.69
N THR A 105 -3.25 3.88 -4.56
CA THR A 105 -3.19 3.52 -5.98
C THR A 105 -1.75 3.27 -6.42
N ILE A 106 -1.61 2.34 -7.36
CA ILE A 106 -0.35 2.11 -8.08
C ILE A 106 -0.53 2.56 -9.53
N SER A 107 0.48 3.19 -10.09
CA SER A 107 0.56 3.54 -11.51
C SER A 107 1.91 3.14 -12.09
N CYS A 108 2.04 3.19 -13.42
CA CYS A 108 3.34 3.08 -14.04
C CYS A 108 4.23 4.20 -13.52
N ALA A 109 5.48 3.88 -13.13
CA ALA A 109 6.50 4.90 -13.04
C ALA A 109 6.58 5.60 -14.41
N SER A 110 6.40 6.93 -14.43
CA SER A 110 6.31 7.71 -15.67
C SER A 110 7.40 7.30 -16.66
N TYR A 111 6.99 6.79 -17.82
CA TYR A 111 7.85 6.53 -18.98
C TYR A 111 7.86 7.74 -19.90
#